data_AF-A0A1D2WX95-F1
#
_entry.id   AF-A0A1D2WX95-F1
#
_cell.length_a   1.000
_cell.length_b   1.000
_cell.length_c   1.000
_cell.angle_alpha   90.00
_cell.angle_beta   90.00
_cell.angle_gamma   90.00
#
_symmetry.space_group_name_H-M   'P 1'
#
loop_
_entity.id
_entity.type
_entity.pdbx_description
1 polymer ?
#
loop_
_entity_poly.entity_id
_entity_poly.type
_entity_poly.pdbx_seq_one_letter_code
_entity_poly.pdbx_strand_id
1 'polypeptide(L)'
;MEEKNMYQCFITGHYLNKAVDVYCGGTDVFTGTIEACVDNVLTLNNKGKYTHVAVDKIVALWPIGDGESITASSVSAHHHVHE
;
A
#
# COMPACT_ATOMS: atom_id res chain seq x y z
N MET A 1 -5.51 27.69 -0.87
CA MET A 1 -6.19 26.44 -0.44
C MET A 1 -5.96 25.42 -1.54
N GLU A 2 -4.86 24.66 -1.55
CA GLU A 2 -4.68 23.66 -2.62
C GLU A 2 -3.63 22.56 -2.35
N GLU A 3 -3.22 22.35 -1.10
CA GLU A 3 -2.24 21.31 -0.78
C GLU A 3 -2.90 19.93 -0.59
N LYS A 4 -4.18 19.90 -0.18
CA LYS A 4 -4.96 18.67 0.05
C LYS A 4 -5.19 17.83 -1.20
N ASN A 5 -5.10 18.44 -2.39
CA ASN A 5 -5.38 17.76 -3.65
C ASN A 5 -4.20 16.89 -4.12
N MET A 6 -2.96 17.24 -3.75
CA MET A 6 -1.77 16.52 -4.22
C MET A 6 -1.74 15.04 -3.79
N TYR A 7 -2.08 14.74 -2.53
CA TYR A 7 -2.11 13.35 -2.05
C TYR A 7 -3.18 12.50 -2.75
N GLN A 8 -4.34 13.09 -3.04
CA GLN A 8 -5.41 12.41 -3.77
C GLN A 8 -4.99 12.14 -5.22
N CYS A 9 -4.41 13.13 -5.90
CA CYS A 9 -3.86 12.96 -7.25
C CYS A 9 -2.75 11.91 -7.30
N PHE A 10 -1.89 11.85 -6.28
CA PHE A 10 -0.85 10.85 -6.19
C PHE A 10 -1.44 9.44 -6.02
N ILE A 11 -2.37 9.26 -5.09
CA ILE A 11 -3.01 7.97 -4.83
C ILE A 11 -3.79 7.48 -6.06
N THR A 12 -4.62 8.34 -6.65
CA THR A 12 -5.38 7.98 -7.85
C THR A 12 -4.49 7.73 -9.07
N GLY A 13 -3.39 8.49 -9.22
CA GLY A 13 -2.47 8.31 -10.34
C GLY A 13 -1.62 7.03 -10.24
N HIS A 14 -1.18 6.66 -9.03
CA HIS A 14 -0.22 5.56 -8.84
C HIS A 14 -0.80 4.27 -8.26
N TYR A 15 -1.91 4.36 -7.51
CA TYR A 15 -2.44 3.25 -6.70
C TYR A 15 -3.91 2.91 -6.99
N LEU A 16 -4.59 3.63 -7.88
CA LEU A 16 -5.96 3.27 -8.28
C LEU A 16 -6.00 1.85 -8.86
N ASN A 17 -7.00 1.07 -8.44
CA ASN A 17 -7.14 -0.37 -8.75
C ASN A 17 -5.98 -1.26 -8.25
N LYS A 18 -5.11 -0.77 -7.34
CA LYS A 18 -4.07 -1.59 -6.72
C LYS A 18 -4.45 -1.99 -5.30
N ALA A 19 -4.02 -3.19 -4.91
CA ALA A 19 -4.10 -3.65 -3.54
C ALA A 19 -3.04 -2.93 -2.69
N VAL A 20 -3.49 -2.30 -1.61
CA VAL A 20 -2.63 -1.54 -0.69
C VAL A 20 -2.99 -1.83 0.76
N ASP A 21 -1.99 -1.68 1.62
CA ASP A 21 -2.19 -1.54 3.06
C ASP A 21 -2.08 -0.07 3.41
N VAL A 22 -3.02 0.41 4.23
CA VAL A 22 -3.12 1.79 4.69
C VAL A 22 -2.95 1.82 6.19
N TYR A 23 -1.93 2.52 6.65
CA TYR A 23 -1.63 2.72 8.07
C TYR A 23 -2.16 4.07 8.54
N CYS A 24 -3.06 4.05 9.53
CA CYS A 24 -3.70 5.25 10.07
C CYS A 24 -3.07 5.75 11.38
N GLY A 25 -1.94 5.17 11.79
CA GLY A 25 -1.34 5.42 13.11
C GLY A 25 -1.85 4.45 14.18
N GLY A 26 -1.02 4.18 15.19
CA GLY A 26 -1.35 3.20 16.24
C GLY A 26 -1.21 1.76 15.76
N THR A 27 -2.26 0.95 15.98
CA THR A 27 -2.33 -0.47 15.62
C THR A 27 -3.26 -0.77 14.45
N ASP A 28 -3.92 0.26 13.89
CA ASP A 28 -4.93 0.09 12.85
C ASP A 28 -4.31 0.13 11.45
N VAL A 29 -4.44 -0.99 10.74
CA VAL A 29 -4.03 -1.15 9.33
C VAL A 29 -5.24 -1.64 8.54
N PHE A 30 -5.54 -0.97 7.43
CA PHE A 30 -6.61 -1.34 6.51
C PHE A 30 -6.05 -1.86 5.20
N THR A 31 -6.42 -3.09 4.87
CA THR A 31 -6.00 -3.79 3.64
C THR A 31 -7.14 -3.79 2.64
N GLY A 32 -6.89 -3.37 1.40
CA GLY A 32 -7.87 -3.47 0.32
C GLY A 32 -7.40 -2.89 -1.00
N THR A 33 -8.22 -3.04 -2.04
CA THR A 33 -7.98 -2.44 -3.34
C THR A 33 -8.54 -1.02 -3.36
N ILE A 34 -7.76 -0.05 -3.84
CA ILE A 34 -8.26 1.33 -3.99
C ILE A 34 -9.25 1.38 -5.15
N GLU A 35 -10.52 1.67 -4.85
CA GLU A 35 -11.53 1.89 -5.89
C GLU A 35 -11.75 3.36 -6.20
N ALA A 36 -11.67 4.23 -5.19
CA ALA A 36 -11.90 5.65 -5.36
C ALA A 36 -11.14 6.46 -4.30
N CYS A 37 -10.75 7.67 -4.64
CA CYS A 37 -10.22 8.65 -3.71
C CYS A 37 -10.76 10.03 -4.13
N VAL A 38 -11.66 10.59 -3.32
CA VAL A 38 -12.36 11.85 -3.60
C VAL A 38 -12.70 12.54 -2.28
N ASP A 39 -12.72 13.88 -2.25
CA ASP A 39 -13.12 14.67 -1.08
C ASP A 39 -12.34 14.35 0.22
N ASN A 40 -11.06 13.97 0.09
CA ASN A 40 -10.19 13.49 1.18
C ASN A 40 -10.65 12.17 1.81
N VAL A 41 -11.40 11.37 1.07
CA VAL A 41 -11.83 10.04 1.50
C VAL A 41 -11.29 9.01 0.52
N LEU A 42 -10.45 8.10 1.03
CA LEU A 42 -9.98 6.92 0.34
C LEU A 42 -10.98 5.79 0.55
N THR A 43 -11.45 5.20 -0.55
CA THR A 43 -12.32 4.04 -0.54
C THR A 43 -11.54 2.79 -0.92
N LEU A 44 -11.44 1.88 0.04
CA LEU A 44 -10.84 0.56 -0.12
C LEU A 44 -11.95 -0.47 -0.27
N ASN A 45 -11.82 -1.37 -1.24
CA ASN A 45 -12.68 -2.54 -1.38
C ASN A 45 -11.91 -3.78 -0.92
N ASN A 46 -12.45 -4.49 0.06
CA ASN A 46 -11.96 -5.79 0.49
C ASN A 46 -13.08 -6.82 0.34
N LYS A 47 -13.07 -7.57 -0.77
CA LYS A 47 -14.02 -8.67 -1.05
C LYS A 47 -15.49 -8.23 -0.92
N GLY A 48 -15.83 -7.03 -1.39
CA GLY A 48 -17.19 -6.46 -1.33
C GLY A 48 -17.49 -5.69 -0.05
N LYS A 49 -16.54 -5.59 0.89
CA LYS A 49 -16.62 -4.67 2.03
C LYS A 49 -15.91 -3.37 1.68
N TYR A 50 -16.65 -2.27 1.67
CA TYR A 50 -16.11 -0.93 1.43
C TYR A 50 -15.69 -0.30 2.75
N THR A 51 -14.44 0.17 2.81
CA THR A 51 -13.88 0.91 3.94
C THR A 51 -13.53 2.31 3.47
N HIS A 52 -14.05 3.31 4.18
CA HIS A 52 -13.79 4.72 3.90
C HIS A 52 -12.81 5.27 4.93
N VAL A 53 -11.64 5.70 4.46
CA VAL A 53 -10.54 6.22 5.29
C VAL A 53 -10.29 7.67 4.95
N ALA A 54 -10.23 8.54 5.95
CA ALA A 54 -9.89 9.94 5.74
C ALA A 54 -8.40 10.07 5.37
N VAL A 55 -8.09 10.71 4.24
CA VAL A 55 -6.72 10.83 3.71
C VAL A 55 -5.81 11.60 4.68
N ASP A 56 -6.34 12.54 5.45
CA ASP A 56 -5.57 13.27 6.48
C ASP A 56 -5.13 12.40 7.67
N LYS A 57 -5.72 11.20 7.82
CA LYS A 57 -5.37 10.24 8.87
C LYS A 57 -4.37 9.19 8.40
N ILE A 58 -4.12 9.11 7.10
CA ILE A 58 -3.18 8.16 6.53
C ILE A 58 -1.76 8.63 6.85
N VAL A 59 -1.06 7.82 7.65
CA VAL A 59 0.35 8.05 8.00
C VAL A 59 1.26 7.45 6.92
N ALA A 60 0.91 6.27 6.41
CA ALA A 60 1.64 5.59 5.37
C ALA A 60 0.73 4.65 4.56
N LEU A 61 1.12 4.39 3.31
CA LEU A 61 0.47 3.40 2.45
C LEU A 61 1.54 2.66 1.63
N TRP A 62 1.36 1.36 1.43
CA TRP A 62 2.26 0.55 0.60
C TRP A 62 1.49 -0.46 -0.26
N PRO A 63 1.98 -0.77 -1.47
CA PRO A 63 1.37 -1.80 -2.29
C PRO A 63 1.56 -3.16 -1.64
N ILE A 64 0.49 -3.94 -1.57
CA ILE A 64 0.55 -5.35 -1.19
C ILE A 64 0.98 -6.04 -2.47
N GLY A 65 2.27 -6.38 -2.58
CA GLY A 65 2.82 -6.94 -3.81
C GLY A 65 1.94 -8.08 -4.31
N ASP A 66 1.41 -7.95 -5.53
CA ASP A 66 1.05 -9.10 -6.33
C ASP A 66 2.31 -9.96 -6.36
N GLY A 67 2.22 -11.22 -5.92
CA GLY A 67 3.38 -12.06 -5.66
C GLY A 67 4.33 -12.25 -6.85
N GLU A 68 5.14 -11.26 -7.17
CA GLU A 68 6.46 -11.46 -7.71
C GLU A 68 7.29 -11.96 -6.55
N SER A 69 7.35 -13.28 -6.47
CA SER A 69 8.24 -14.08 -5.65
C SER A 69 9.47 -13.27 -5.26
N ILE A 70 9.59 -12.94 -3.97
CA ILE A 70 10.91 -12.83 -3.36
C ILE A 70 11.57 -14.20 -3.54
N THR A 71 12.26 -14.43 -4.66
CA THR A 71 13.39 -15.35 -4.63
C THR A 71 14.38 -14.67 -3.72
N ALA A 72 14.28 -14.99 -2.42
CA ALA A 72 15.43 -14.93 -1.56
C ALA A 72 16.45 -15.87 -2.21
N SER A 73 17.26 -15.32 -3.12
CA SER A 73 18.55 -15.89 -3.46
C SER A 73 19.33 -15.83 -2.15
N SER A 74 19.17 -16.87 -1.33
CA SER A 74 20.14 -17.22 -0.32
C SER A 74 21.44 -17.44 -1.07
N VAL A 75 22.26 -16.40 -1.13
CA VAL A 75 23.67 -16.53 -1.51
C VAL A 75 24.31 -17.29 -0.36
N SER A 76 24.24 -18.62 -0.41
CA SER A 76 25.14 -19.46 0.36
C SER A 76 26.53 -19.25 -0.23
N ALA A 77 27.29 -18.35 0.40
CA ALA A 77 28.68 -18.11 0.05
C ALA A 77 29.44 -19.45 0.09
N HIS A 78 30.04 -19.79 -1.05
CA HIS A 78 31.00 -20.87 -1.18
C HIS A 78 32.15 -20.63 -0.18
N HIS A 79 32.34 -21.52 0.79
CA HIS A 79 33.63 -21.65 1.45
C HIS A 79 34.27 -22.95 0.97
N HIS A 80 35.18 -22.76 0.02
CA HIS A 80 36.13 -23.73 -0.50
C HIS A 80 37.18 -23.97 0.59
N VAL A 81 37.08 -25.07 1.34
CA VAL A 81 38.22 -25.59 2.12
C VAL A 81 38.92 -26.62 1.24
N HIS A 82 40.07 -26.22 0.70
CA HIS A 82 41.12 -27.12 0.25
C HIS A 82 42.02 -27.38 1.45
N GLU A 83 42.15 -28.64 1.88
CA GLU A 83 43.38 -29.24 2.39
C GLU A 83 43.42 -30.71 1.98
#